data_AF-A0A3M1GI63-F1
#
_entry.id   AF-A0A3M1GI63-F1
#
_cell.length_a   1.000
_cell.length_b   1.000
_cell.length_c   1.000
_cell.angle_alpha   90.00
_cell.angle_beta   90.00
_cell.angle_gamma   90.00
#
_symmetry.space_group_name_H-M   'P 1'
#
loop_
_entity.id
_entity.type
_entity.pdbx_description
1 polymer ?
#
loop_
_entity_poly.entity_id
_entity_poly.type
_entity_poly.pdbx_seq_one_letter_code
_entity_poly.pdbx_strand_id
1 'polypeptide(L)'
;VNQSRVGSDTVNAIINCHLLTGRIGRAGMGPFSITGQPNAMGGREVGGLANQLACHMDLENAAHRALVQAFWQAPRMAARPGLKAVELFDAVAAGRIKALWIMATNPVDSLPDADKVRRALEQCDTVVVSDVTAATDTAQCADILLPAAAWGEKDGTVTNSERCISRQRAFQAPPGGARPDWRIICDVAARMGWGAHFAYDGPAAIFREYAALSAYGNADGARAFDIGALAALSDDDYAALEPLRWPLPASGARHARAFADKRFFTPSRRARFIAPAATCAPTAAPAPDDKRAWPYVLNTGRVRDQWHMMTRTGLSPRLSQHLAEPFVEIHPQDALKEGIGHAGLVAIDSPHGEVVVRALITPGQRPGALFVPMHWSDQFASHARIDSLVAAVTDPVSGQPDSKRTRVRVRAFAADWYGFVLTRYKPPRTSLPEGYWALARTRGGWRIEAAGKGTLDEAAAWARLLVQGDSKAGEAGEADAVQSFRDDGARQWRLAAFDGARLRGLAFLAAQPVAVSRQWAAGWLARDAIDAADCRRLLAGRAGRDRPDP
;
A
#
# COMPACT_ATOMS: atom_id res chain seq x y z
N VAL A 1 2.03 6.89 16.68
CA VAL A 1 0.72 7.06 17.36
C VAL A 1 -0.15 5.85 17.09
N ASN A 2 -0.93 5.78 16.01
CA ASN A 2 -1.92 4.71 15.81
C ASN A 2 -1.34 3.31 15.55
N GLN A 3 -0.28 3.22 14.74
CA GLN A 3 0.41 1.95 14.45
C GLN A 3 1.38 1.64 15.59
N SER A 4 0.81 1.31 16.75
CA SER A 4 1.54 0.97 17.96
C SER A 4 0.68 0.08 18.84
N ARG A 5 1.32 -0.84 19.59
CA ARG A 5 0.64 -1.70 20.59
C ARG A 5 -0.01 -0.95 21.76
N VAL A 6 0.24 0.35 21.89
CA VAL A 6 -0.39 1.25 22.87
C VAL A 6 -1.04 2.46 22.18
N GLY A 7 -1.50 2.26 20.94
CA GLY A 7 -2.03 3.31 20.09
C GLY A 7 -3.26 4.01 20.70
N SER A 8 -4.20 3.22 21.24
CA SER A 8 -5.42 3.75 21.86
C SER A 8 -5.10 4.66 23.05
N ASP A 9 -4.19 4.23 23.91
CA ASP A 9 -3.73 5.00 25.07
C ASP A 9 -2.98 6.27 24.69
N THR A 10 -2.14 6.20 23.65
CA THR A 10 -1.46 7.38 23.10
C THR A 10 -2.46 8.41 22.59
N VAL A 11 -3.51 7.97 21.89
CA VAL A 11 -4.59 8.84 21.40
C VAL A 11 -5.39 9.44 22.56
N ASN A 12 -5.73 8.63 23.58
CA ASN A 12 -6.41 9.13 24.78
C ASN A 12 -5.59 10.18 25.52
N ALA A 13 -4.26 10.00 25.64
CA ALA A 13 -3.38 10.99 26.22
C ALA A 13 -3.44 12.32 25.47
N ILE A 14 -3.39 12.30 24.13
CA ILE A 14 -3.52 13.49 23.29
C ILE A 14 -4.88 14.16 23.50
N ILE A 15 -5.98 13.40 23.47
CA ILE A 15 -7.34 13.91 23.68
C ILE A 15 -7.47 14.56 25.06
N ASN A 16 -6.97 13.91 26.11
CA ASN A 16 -6.98 14.44 27.48
C ASN A 16 -6.26 15.78 27.57
N CYS A 17 -5.11 15.96 26.90
CA CYS A 17 -4.43 17.26 26.85
C CYS A 17 -5.32 18.36 26.25
N HIS A 18 -6.06 18.06 25.17
CA HIS A 18 -6.98 19.01 24.56
C HIS A 18 -8.22 19.30 25.43
N LEU A 19 -8.74 18.30 26.14
CA LEU A 19 -9.83 18.46 27.09
C LEU A 19 -9.40 19.34 28.27
N LEU A 20 -8.25 19.04 28.87
CA LEU A 20 -7.70 19.77 30.03
C LEU A 20 -7.49 21.25 29.71
N THR A 21 -7.01 21.53 28.50
CA THR A 21 -6.71 22.90 28.07
C THR A 21 -7.91 23.62 27.44
N GLY A 22 -9.10 23.01 27.45
CA GLY A 22 -10.33 23.63 26.94
C GLY A 22 -10.30 23.92 25.43
N ARG A 23 -9.55 23.13 24.66
CA ARG A 23 -9.25 23.38 23.24
C ARG A 23 -10.27 22.78 22.26
N ILE A 24 -11.15 21.90 22.73
CA ILE A 24 -12.20 21.29 21.89
C ILE A 24 -13.28 22.34 21.52
N GLY A 25 -13.79 22.27 20.28
CA GLY A 25 -14.88 23.12 19.83
C GLY A 25 -14.46 24.55 19.45
N ARG A 26 -13.16 24.81 19.23
CA ARG A 26 -12.61 26.14 18.85
C ARG A 26 -11.90 26.09 17.48
N ALA A 27 -11.80 27.24 16.81
CA ALA A 27 -11.10 27.35 15.52
C ALA A 27 -9.59 27.16 15.68
N GLY A 28 -8.96 26.41 14.77
CA GLY A 28 -7.53 26.09 14.84
C GLY A 28 -7.13 25.11 15.94
N MET A 29 -8.08 24.52 16.65
CA MET A 29 -7.84 23.73 17.86
C MET A 29 -8.52 22.36 17.82
N GLY A 30 -8.04 21.47 18.69
CA GLY A 30 -8.56 20.12 18.87
C GLY A 30 -7.70 19.05 18.18
N PRO A 31 -7.85 17.78 18.59
CA PRO A 31 -7.14 16.69 17.95
C PRO A 31 -7.70 16.50 16.54
N PHE A 32 -6.80 16.38 15.57
CA PHE A 32 -7.16 16.08 14.18
C PHE A 32 -6.39 14.85 13.70
N SER A 33 -7.11 13.80 13.36
CA SER A 33 -6.52 12.58 12.81
C SER A 33 -6.47 12.69 11.30
N ILE A 34 -5.27 12.89 10.75
CA ILE A 34 -5.06 12.84 9.31
C ILE A 34 -5.13 11.37 8.88
N THR A 35 -6.20 11.01 8.18
CA THR A 35 -6.37 9.65 7.66
C THR A 35 -5.60 9.50 6.34
N GLY A 36 -4.90 8.38 6.17
CA GLY A 36 -4.10 8.13 4.97
C GLY A 36 -4.94 7.97 3.70
N GLN A 37 -5.82 6.96 3.66
CA GLN A 37 -6.60 6.68 2.44
C GLN A 37 -7.69 7.74 2.20
N PRO A 38 -7.97 8.10 0.92
CA PRO A 38 -8.92 9.16 0.57
C PRO A 38 -10.34 8.99 1.14
N ASN A 39 -10.80 7.74 1.31
CA ASN A 39 -12.13 7.42 1.81
C ASN A 39 -12.10 6.58 3.10
N ALA A 40 -11.03 6.68 3.90
CA ALA A 40 -10.92 5.95 5.17
C ALA A 40 -12.03 6.36 6.17
N MET A 41 -12.56 7.58 6.07
CA MET A 41 -13.69 8.00 6.88
C MET A 41 -14.98 7.38 6.35
N GLY A 42 -15.28 7.52 5.05
CA GLY A 42 -16.49 6.95 4.45
C GLY A 42 -16.61 5.44 4.66
N GLY A 43 -15.48 4.70 4.57
CA GLY A 43 -15.47 3.27 4.89
C GLY A 43 -15.95 2.93 6.32
N ARG A 44 -15.64 3.77 7.32
CA ARG A 44 -16.15 3.59 8.69
C ARG A 44 -17.61 4.00 8.82
N GLU A 45 -18.01 5.04 8.10
CA GLU A 45 -19.39 5.52 8.10
C GLU A 45 -20.35 4.46 7.55
N VAL A 46 -19.93 3.65 6.57
CA VAL A 46 -20.74 2.57 5.99
C VAL A 46 -20.58 1.22 6.70
N GLY A 47 -19.92 1.16 7.86
CA GLY A 47 -19.78 -0.07 8.64
C GLY A 47 -18.65 -1.00 8.21
N GLY A 48 -17.61 -0.49 7.56
CA GLY A 48 -16.44 -1.26 7.10
C GLY A 48 -15.48 -1.73 8.21
N LEU A 49 -15.94 -1.87 9.46
CA LEU A 49 -15.18 -2.40 10.59
C LEU A 49 -15.89 -3.62 11.16
N ALA A 50 -15.12 -4.64 11.56
CA ALA A 50 -15.67 -5.90 12.07
C ALA A 50 -16.53 -5.77 13.34
N ASN A 51 -16.41 -4.65 14.05
CA ASN A 51 -17.12 -4.36 15.30
C ASN A 51 -18.16 -3.23 15.17
N GLN A 52 -18.47 -2.75 13.97
CA GLN A 52 -19.35 -1.61 13.75
C GLN A 52 -20.42 -1.90 12.70
N LEU A 53 -21.63 -1.40 12.93
CA LEU A 53 -22.70 -1.34 11.94
C LEU A 53 -22.58 -0.05 11.10
N ALA A 54 -23.34 0.05 10.02
CA ALA A 54 -23.43 1.28 9.23
C ALA A 54 -23.89 2.49 10.07
N CYS A 55 -23.58 3.69 9.58
CA CYS A 55 -23.90 4.99 10.17
C CYS A 55 -23.39 5.18 11.61
N HIS A 56 -22.18 4.67 11.87
CA HIS A 56 -21.52 4.69 13.18
C HIS A 56 -22.28 4.00 14.32
N MET A 57 -23.21 3.10 14.00
CA MET A 57 -23.93 2.35 15.01
C MET A 57 -23.05 1.24 15.59
N ASP A 58 -23.00 1.17 16.91
CA ASP A 58 -22.31 0.12 17.66
C ASP A 58 -23.00 -1.24 17.52
N LEU A 59 -22.27 -2.26 17.06
CA LEU A 59 -22.76 -3.63 16.92
C LEU A 59 -23.09 -4.28 18.26
N GLU A 60 -22.40 -3.93 19.34
CA GLU A 60 -22.62 -4.51 20.67
C GLU A 60 -23.91 -3.96 21.33
N ASN A 61 -24.41 -2.81 20.86
CA ASN A 61 -25.64 -2.21 21.34
C ASN A 61 -26.89 -2.86 20.70
N ALA A 62 -27.75 -3.47 21.53
CA ALA A 62 -28.97 -4.14 21.08
C ALA A 62 -29.97 -3.20 20.37
N ALA A 63 -30.10 -1.95 20.83
CA ALA A 63 -31.00 -0.98 20.19
C ALA A 63 -30.51 -0.59 18.79
N HIS A 64 -29.19 -0.45 18.62
CA HIS A 64 -28.60 -0.19 17.31
C HIS A 64 -28.80 -1.37 16.35
N ARG A 65 -28.59 -2.61 16.82
CA ARG A 65 -28.90 -3.80 16.01
C ARG A 65 -30.36 -3.83 15.58
N ALA A 66 -31.29 -3.52 16.48
CA ALA A 66 -32.72 -3.48 16.18
C ALA A 66 -33.07 -2.41 15.13
N LEU A 67 -32.46 -1.23 15.20
CA LEU A 67 -32.66 -0.16 14.20
C LEU A 67 -32.23 -0.61 12.80
N VAL A 68 -31.01 -1.14 12.67
CA VAL A 68 -30.49 -1.61 11.38
C VAL A 68 -31.29 -2.81 10.86
N GLN A 69 -31.64 -3.74 11.74
CA GLN A 69 -32.46 -4.90 11.38
C GLN A 69 -33.82 -4.48 10.83
N ALA A 70 -34.50 -3.56 11.51
CA ALA A 70 -35.80 -3.05 11.10
C ALA A 70 -35.72 -2.29 9.78
N PHE A 71 -34.71 -1.44 9.62
CA PHE A 71 -34.52 -0.64 8.40
C PHE A 71 -34.28 -1.53 7.17
N TRP A 72 -33.35 -2.50 7.27
CA TRP A 72 -33.05 -3.42 6.16
C TRP A 72 -34.03 -4.59 6.03
N GLN A 73 -34.99 -4.71 6.96
CA GLN A 73 -35.88 -5.88 7.08
C GLN A 73 -35.08 -7.19 7.12
N ALA A 74 -33.91 -7.16 7.77
CA ALA A 74 -32.98 -8.27 7.78
C ALA A 74 -33.53 -9.41 8.65
N PRO A 75 -33.52 -10.67 8.17
CA PRO A 75 -34.02 -11.80 8.94
C PRO A 75 -33.18 -12.06 10.19
N ARG A 76 -31.90 -11.69 10.16
CA ARG A 76 -30.95 -11.87 11.25
C ARG A 76 -29.86 -10.82 11.20
N MET A 77 -29.45 -10.36 12.39
CA MET A 77 -28.25 -9.54 12.57
C MET A 77 -27.17 -10.33 13.32
N ALA A 78 -25.91 -9.98 13.05
CA ALA A 78 -24.79 -10.44 13.86
C ALA A 78 -24.93 -9.93 15.31
N ALA A 79 -24.68 -10.80 16.28
CA ALA A 79 -24.79 -10.47 17.71
C ALA A 79 -23.44 -10.16 18.38
N ARG A 80 -22.33 -10.41 17.67
CA ARG A 80 -20.96 -10.26 18.17
C ARG A 80 -20.06 -9.70 17.06
N PRO A 81 -19.01 -8.94 17.41
CA PRO A 81 -17.99 -8.51 16.46
C PRO A 81 -17.36 -9.68 15.69
N GLY A 82 -17.05 -9.42 14.43
CA GLY A 82 -16.15 -10.26 13.64
C GLY A 82 -14.70 -10.12 14.09
N LEU A 83 -13.82 -10.90 13.46
CA LEU A 83 -12.38 -10.89 13.75
C LEU A 83 -11.72 -9.63 13.17
N LYS A 84 -10.78 -9.04 13.92
CA LYS A 84 -9.92 -7.98 13.38
C LYS A 84 -8.91 -8.59 12.39
N ALA A 85 -8.27 -7.77 11.56
CA ALA A 85 -7.47 -8.24 10.43
C ALA A 85 -6.41 -9.30 10.81
N VAL A 86 -5.62 -9.09 11.86
CA VAL A 86 -4.61 -10.07 12.31
C VAL A 86 -5.25 -11.40 12.73
N GLU A 87 -6.27 -11.33 13.59
CA GLU A 87 -7.02 -12.50 14.08
C GLU A 87 -7.78 -13.24 12.97
N LEU A 88 -8.23 -12.50 11.94
CA LEU A 88 -8.89 -13.04 10.76
C LEU A 88 -7.92 -13.96 10.02
N PHE A 89 -6.70 -13.52 9.75
CA PHE A 89 -5.71 -14.37 9.06
C PHE A 89 -5.21 -15.53 9.91
N ASP A 90 -5.18 -15.38 11.25
CA ASP A 90 -4.99 -16.52 12.16
C ASP A 90 -6.11 -17.55 12.04
N ALA A 91 -7.36 -17.11 11.87
CA ALA A 91 -8.50 -17.99 11.69
C ALA A 91 -8.51 -18.68 10.32
N VAL A 92 -8.05 -18.00 9.27
CA VAL A 92 -7.83 -18.59 7.94
C VAL A 92 -6.77 -19.68 8.03
N ALA A 93 -5.60 -19.38 8.60
CA ALA A 93 -4.50 -20.35 8.78
C ALA A 93 -4.92 -21.55 9.63
N ALA A 94 -5.79 -21.34 10.62
CA ALA A 94 -6.34 -22.41 11.46
C ALA A 94 -7.49 -23.20 10.80
N GLY A 95 -7.86 -22.89 9.54
CA GLY A 95 -8.97 -23.54 8.84
C GLY A 95 -10.36 -23.23 9.41
N ARG A 96 -10.51 -22.22 10.27
CA ARG A 96 -11.79 -21.79 10.83
C ARG A 96 -12.58 -20.90 9.86
N ILE A 97 -11.88 -20.16 9.00
CA ILE A 97 -12.46 -19.44 7.87
C ILE A 97 -12.17 -20.23 6.60
N LYS A 98 -13.22 -20.62 5.88
CA LYS A 98 -13.13 -21.44 4.66
C LYS A 98 -13.33 -20.65 3.37
N ALA A 99 -13.98 -19.50 3.46
CA ALA A 99 -14.15 -18.60 2.33
C ALA A 99 -13.78 -17.18 2.77
N LEU A 100 -12.93 -16.52 1.98
CA LEU A 100 -12.51 -15.15 2.22
C LEU A 100 -12.65 -14.33 0.94
N TRP A 101 -13.39 -13.22 1.02
CA TRP A 101 -13.48 -12.25 -0.06
C TRP A 101 -12.72 -10.97 0.32
N ILE A 102 -11.65 -10.68 -0.42
CA ILE A 102 -10.79 -9.51 -0.25
C ILE A 102 -11.12 -8.50 -1.36
N MET A 103 -11.43 -7.26 -0.97
CA MET A 103 -11.81 -6.21 -1.92
C MET A 103 -10.87 -5.02 -1.81
N ALA A 104 -10.21 -4.67 -2.91
CA ALA A 104 -9.37 -3.48 -3.08
C ALA A 104 -8.28 -3.29 -2.00
N THR A 105 -7.67 -4.38 -1.53
CA THR A 105 -6.58 -4.37 -0.55
C THR A 105 -5.59 -5.50 -0.82
N ASN A 106 -4.34 -5.33 -0.38
CA ASN A 106 -3.23 -6.26 -0.60
C ASN A 106 -2.61 -6.73 0.73
N PRO A 107 -3.30 -7.56 1.53
CA PRO A 107 -2.84 -8.01 2.85
C PRO A 107 -1.53 -8.80 2.82
N VAL A 108 -1.20 -9.47 1.71
CA VAL A 108 0.09 -10.16 1.53
C VAL A 108 1.30 -9.20 1.52
N ASP A 109 1.05 -7.90 1.41
CA ASP A 109 2.11 -6.88 1.44
C ASP A 109 1.95 -5.88 2.59
N SER A 110 0.72 -5.68 3.09
CA SER A 110 0.37 -4.57 4.01
C SER A 110 0.07 -4.98 5.44
N LEU A 111 -0.04 -6.28 5.72
CA LEU A 111 -0.24 -6.79 7.07
C LEU A 111 1.08 -7.25 7.69
N PRO A 112 1.20 -7.16 9.03
CA PRO A 112 2.34 -7.74 9.75
C PRO A 112 2.41 -9.25 9.51
N ASP A 113 3.61 -9.82 9.57
CA ASP A 113 3.88 -11.23 9.26
C ASP A 113 3.27 -11.61 7.90
N ALA A 114 3.58 -10.78 6.89
CA ALA A 114 2.96 -10.85 5.57
C ALA A 114 3.14 -12.21 4.87
N ASP A 115 4.19 -12.96 5.21
CA ASP A 115 4.43 -14.31 4.69
C ASP A 115 3.50 -15.34 5.31
N LYS A 116 3.15 -15.20 6.60
CA LYS A 116 2.09 -16.02 7.20
C LYS A 116 0.74 -15.74 6.55
N VAL A 117 0.45 -14.48 6.23
CA VAL A 117 -0.77 -14.10 5.51
C VAL A 117 -0.82 -14.77 4.14
N ARG A 118 0.28 -14.75 3.37
CA ARG A 118 0.38 -15.48 2.09
C ARG A 118 0.06 -16.96 2.25
N ARG A 119 0.74 -17.64 3.18
CA ARG A 119 0.52 -19.08 3.44
C ARG A 119 -0.91 -19.39 3.87
N ALA A 120 -1.54 -18.52 4.65
CA ALA A 120 -2.91 -18.67 5.07
C ALA A 120 -3.88 -18.63 3.88
N LEU A 121 -3.65 -17.70 2.93
CA LEU A 121 -4.45 -17.62 1.71
C LEU A 121 -4.30 -18.85 0.84
N GLU A 122 -3.07 -19.32 0.62
CA GLU A 122 -2.77 -20.53 -0.17
C GLU A 122 -3.40 -21.81 0.41
N GLN A 123 -3.76 -21.81 1.70
CA GLN A 123 -4.38 -22.94 2.40
C GLN A 123 -5.90 -22.78 2.60
N CYS A 124 -6.46 -21.61 2.25
CA CYS A 124 -7.89 -21.35 2.42
C CYS A 124 -8.69 -22.07 1.32
N ASP A 125 -9.83 -22.69 1.66
CA ASP A 125 -10.62 -23.47 0.70
C ASP A 125 -11.15 -22.60 -0.48
N THR A 126 -11.38 -21.30 -0.26
CA THR A 126 -11.79 -20.37 -1.32
C THR A 126 -11.38 -18.93 -1.00
N VAL A 127 -10.55 -18.35 -1.86
CA VAL A 127 -10.13 -16.94 -1.83
C VAL A 127 -10.69 -16.21 -3.04
N VAL A 128 -11.55 -15.23 -2.81
CA VAL A 128 -12.07 -14.31 -3.82
C VAL A 128 -11.33 -12.98 -3.69
N VAL A 129 -10.81 -12.44 -4.79
CA VAL A 129 -10.20 -11.11 -4.81
C VAL A 129 -10.92 -10.22 -5.82
N SER A 130 -11.42 -9.06 -5.37
CA SER A 130 -11.89 -7.97 -6.22
C SER A 130 -10.82 -6.88 -6.28
N ASP A 131 -10.14 -6.73 -7.41
CA ASP A 131 -9.04 -5.77 -7.57
C ASP A 131 -9.04 -5.20 -8.99
N VAL A 132 -8.41 -4.04 -9.15
CA VAL A 132 -8.23 -3.33 -10.43
C VAL A 132 -7.08 -3.92 -11.24
N THR A 133 -6.29 -4.82 -10.62
CA THR A 133 -5.18 -5.52 -11.28
C THR A 133 -5.07 -6.94 -10.77
N ALA A 134 -4.80 -7.87 -11.70
CA ALA A 134 -4.49 -9.26 -11.37
C ALA A 134 -3.12 -9.43 -10.72
N ALA A 135 -2.26 -8.40 -10.75
CA ALA A 135 -0.86 -8.53 -10.41
C ALA A 135 -0.55 -8.33 -8.92
N THR A 136 -1.49 -7.95 -8.05
CA THR A 136 -1.14 -7.80 -6.63
C THR A 136 -0.74 -9.13 -6.00
N ASP A 137 0.16 -9.11 -5.02
CA ASP A 137 0.59 -10.32 -4.30
C ASP A 137 -0.57 -11.12 -3.72
N THR A 138 -1.63 -10.45 -3.30
CA THR A 138 -2.87 -11.07 -2.83
C THR A 138 -3.70 -11.62 -3.98
N ALA A 139 -3.84 -10.91 -5.10
CA ALA A 139 -4.56 -11.42 -6.28
C ALA A 139 -3.92 -12.69 -6.85
N GLN A 140 -2.59 -12.83 -6.74
CA GLN A 140 -1.87 -14.06 -7.11
C GLN A 140 -2.20 -15.26 -6.21
N CYS A 141 -2.84 -15.04 -5.04
CA CYS A 141 -3.29 -16.10 -4.13
C CYS A 141 -4.80 -16.39 -4.29
N ALA A 142 -5.48 -15.80 -5.27
CA ALA A 142 -6.93 -15.92 -5.41
C ALA A 142 -7.33 -17.16 -6.22
N ASP A 143 -8.36 -17.88 -5.77
CA ASP A 143 -9.04 -18.89 -6.59
C ASP A 143 -9.98 -18.24 -7.61
N ILE A 144 -10.60 -17.11 -7.21
CA ILE A 144 -11.52 -16.34 -8.05
C ILE A 144 -11.06 -14.88 -8.05
N LEU A 145 -10.73 -14.38 -9.24
CA LEU A 145 -10.41 -12.96 -9.44
C LEU A 145 -11.57 -12.24 -10.14
N LEU A 146 -12.07 -11.20 -9.50
CA LEU A 146 -13.16 -10.36 -10.01
C LEU A 146 -12.60 -9.01 -10.46
N PRO A 147 -12.72 -8.63 -11.76
CA PRO A 147 -12.17 -7.38 -12.26
C PRO A 147 -12.99 -6.19 -11.74
N ALA A 148 -12.40 -5.43 -10.81
CA ALA A 148 -13.02 -4.24 -10.24
C ALA A 148 -12.70 -3.00 -11.08
N ALA A 149 -13.68 -2.10 -11.20
CA ALA A 149 -13.45 -0.79 -11.81
C ALA A 149 -12.41 0.02 -11.02
N ALA A 150 -11.60 0.84 -11.69
CA ALA A 150 -10.64 1.75 -11.07
C ALA A 150 -11.27 3.10 -10.67
N TRP A 151 -10.51 3.96 -9.98
CA TRP A 151 -11.00 5.27 -9.49
C TRP A 151 -11.66 6.12 -10.59
N GLY A 152 -11.05 6.22 -11.78
CA GLY A 152 -11.58 7.04 -12.88
C GLY A 152 -12.81 6.47 -13.57
N GLU A 153 -13.14 5.22 -13.27
CA GLU A 153 -14.25 4.46 -13.85
C GLU A 153 -15.43 4.34 -12.87
N LYS A 154 -15.22 4.69 -11.60
CA LYS A 154 -16.22 4.60 -10.53
C LYS A 154 -16.99 5.89 -10.38
N ASP A 155 -18.27 5.72 -10.10
CA ASP A 155 -19.20 6.76 -9.70
C ASP A 155 -19.63 6.55 -8.24
N GLY A 156 -19.63 7.62 -7.43
CA GLY A 156 -19.96 7.53 -6.00
C GLY A 156 -19.64 8.80 -5.22
N THR A 157 -19.42 8.65 -3.91
CA THR A 157 -18.96 9.71 -3.00
C THR A 157 -17.75 9.24 -2.18
N VAL A 158 -16.92 10.19 -1.76
CA VAL A 158 -15.81 9.98 -0.82
C VAL A 158 -15.90 10.96 0.34
N THR A 159 -15.58 10.50 1.55
CA THR A 159 -15.54 11.34 2.76
C THR A 159 -14.11 11.49 3.25
N ASN A 160 -13.63 12.74 3.33
CA ASN A 160 -12.27 13.07 3.75
C ASN A 160 -12.13 13.19 5.30
N SER A 161 -10.92 13.47 5.80
CA SER A 161 -10.63 13.53 7.25
C SER A 161 -11.39 14.62 8.03
N GLU A 162 -11.94 15.63 7.36
CA GLU A 162 -12.71 16.69 8.02
C GLU A 162 -14.23 16.47 7.94
N ARG A 163 -14.67 15.27 7.51
CA ARG A 163 -16.08 14.89 7.33
C ARG A 163 -16.74 15.51 6.09
N CYS A 164 -15.95 16.01 5.14
CA CYS A 164 -16.47 16.55 3.88
C CYS A 164 -16.71 15.41 2.89
N ILE A 165 -17.98 15.26 2.49
CA ILE A 165 -18.45 14.35 1.47
C ILE A 165 -18.33 15.06 0.12
N SER A 166 -17.61 14.45 -0.81
CA SER A 166 -17.42 14.96 -2.16
C SER A 166 -17.87 13.94 -3.20
N ARG A 167 -18.44 14.44 -4.30
CA ARG A 167 -18.87 13.62 -5.43
C ARG A 167 -17.67 13.14 -6.25
N GLN A 168 -17.56 11.82 -6.48
CA GLN A 168 -16.61 11.21 -7.39
C GLN A 168 -17.32 10.76 -8.66
N ARG A 169 -17.03 11.41 -9.80
CA ARG A 169 -17.67 11.13 -11.09
C ARG A 169 -16.74 10.27 -11.94
N ALA A 170 -17.32 9.29 -12.63
CA ALA A 170 -16.59 8.53 -13.64
C ALA A 170 -16.24 9.46 -14.82
N PHE A 171 -15.01 9.37 -15.31
CA PHE A 171 -14.54 10.08 -16.51
C PHE A 171 -13.93 9.12 -17.55
N GLN A 172 -13.95 7.81 -17.27
CA GLN A 172 -13.63 6.73 -18.20
C GLN A 172 -14.65 5.60 -18.05
N ALA A 173 -14.86 4.84 -19.12
CA ALA A 173 -15.63 3.61 -19.05
C ALA A 173 -14.76 2.49 -18.41
N PRO A 174 -15.33 1.60 -17.58
CA PRO A 174 -14.62 0.41 -17.12
C PRO A 174 -14.11 -0.44 -18.30
N PRO A 175 -12.86 -0.91 -18.29
CA PRO A 175 -12.30 -1.69 -19.39
C PRO A 175 -12.83 -3.13 -19.37
N GLY A 176 -13.16 -3.66 -20.56
CA GLY A 176 -13.55 -5.06 -20.74
C GLY A 176 -14.75 -5.46 -19.88
N GLY A 177 -14.57 -6.48 -19.04
CA GLY A 177 -15.60 -6.97 -18.12
C GLY A 177 -15.59 -6.33 -16.73
N ALA A 178 -14.76 -5.30 -16.50
CA ALA A 178 -14.63 -4.68 -15.18
C ALA A 178 -15.94 -4.02 -14.73
N ARG A 179 -16.27 -4.15 -13.44
CA ARG A 179 -17.50 -3.59 -12.86
C ARG A 179 -17.19 -2.87 -11.55
N PRO A 180 -17.97 -1.86 -11.17
CA PRO A 180 -17.83 -1.27 -9.84
C PRO A 180 -18.19 -2.30 -8.76
N ASP A 181 -17.48 -2.27 -7.63
CA ASP A 181 -17.59 -3.27 -6.56
C ASP A 181 -19.04 -3.48 -6.07
N TRP A 182 -19.83 -2.41 -5.98
CA TRP A 182 -21.23 -2.50 -5.57
C TRP A 182 -22.05 -3.40 -6.49
N ARG A 183 -21.80 -3.35 -7.81
CA ARG A 183 -22.51 -4.16 -8.79
C ARG A 183 -22.11 -5.63 -8.68
N ILE A 184 -20.82 -5.88 -8.45
CA ILE A 184 -20.30 -7.24 -8.20
C ILE A 184 -20.98 -7.84 -6.95
N ILE A 185 -21.09 -7.08 -5.86
CA ILE A 185 -21.80 -7.50 -4.64
C ILE A 185 -23.27 -7.80 -4.93
N CYS A 186 -23.97 -6.92 -5.67
CA CYS A 186 -25.38 -7.13 -6.01
C CYS A 186 -25.59 -8.39 -6.87
N ASP A 187 -24.70 -8.65 -7.83
CA ASP A 187 -24.76 -9.84 -8.69
C ASP A 187 -24.57 -11.13 -7.87
N VAL A 188 -23.62 -11.14 -6.91
CA VAL A 188 -23.44 -12.27 -5.99
C VAL A 188 -24.67 -12.46 -5.11
N ALA A 189 -25.21 -11.39 -4.53
CA ALA A 189 -26.42 -11.43 -3.71
C ALA A 189 -27.62 -11.99 -4.49
N ALA A 190 -27.79 -11.59 -5.75
CA ALA A 190 -28.82 -12.11 -6.63
C ALA A 190 -28.69 -13.62 -6.85
N ARG A 191 -27.46 -14.12 -7.09
CA ARG A 191 -27.19 -15.56 -7.24
C ARG A 191 -27.40 -16.35 -5.94
N MET A 192 -27.31 -15.70 -4.79
CA MET A 192 -27.62 -16.28 -3.48
C MET A 192 -29.12 -16.22 -3.13
N GLY A 193 -29.98 -15.70 -4.01
CA GLY A 193 -31.42 -15.58 -3.79
C GLY A 193 -31.88 -14.27 -3.13
N TRP A 194 -30.99 -13.29 -2.94
CA TRP A 194 -31.29 -12.01 -2.30
C TRP A 194 -31.50 -10.85 -3.28
N GLY A 195 -31.69 -11.13 -4.57
CA GLY A 195 -31.68 -10.11 -5.63
C GLY A 195 -32.63 -8.94 -5.42
N ALA A 196 -33.83 -9.19 -4.87
CA ALA A 196 -34.81 -8.14 -4.57
C ALA A 196 -34.31 -7.12 -3.53
N HIS A 197 -33.48 -7.54 -2.57
CA HIS A 197 -32.92 -6.66 -1.53
C HIS A 197 -31.66 -5.90 -1.98
N PHE A 198 -31.12 -6.23 -3.16
CA PHE A 198 -29.92 -5.61 -3.73
C PHE A 198 -30.18 -5.03 -5.13
N ALA A 199 -31.45 -4.74 -5.46
CA ALA A 199 -31.88 -4.23 -6.75
C ALA A 199 -31.63 -2.71 -6.86
N TYR A 200 -30.36 -2.30 -6.83
CA TYR A 200 -29.97 -0.91 -7.01
C TYR A 200 -29.71 -0.57 -8.47
N ASP A 201 -30.32 0.52 -8.94
CA ASP A 201 -30.11 1.06 -10.30
C ASP A 201 -28.76 1.78 -10.45
N GLY A 202 -28.20 2.26 -9.34
CA GLY A 202 -26.90 2.93 -9.35
C GLY A 202 -26.49 3.53 -8.00
N PRO A 203 -25.33 4.22 -7.96
CA PRO A 203 -24.78 4.80 -6.74
C PRO A 203 -25.70 5.82 -6.05
N ALA A 204 -26.53 6.56 -6.80
CA ALA A 204 -27.48 7.51 -6.25
C ALA A 204 -28.52 6.84 -5.34
N ALA A 205 -29.05 5.68 -5.77
CA ALA A 205 -30.00 4.90 -4.98
C ALA A 205 -29.37 4.37 -3.68
N ILE A 206 -28.14 3.85 -3.77
CA ILE A 206 -27.37 3.39 -2.61
C ILE A 206 -27.09 4.55 -1.65
N PHE A 207 -26.72 5.71 -2.16
CA PHE A 207 -26.44 6.91 -1.36
C PHE A 207 -27.69 7.41 -0.63
N ARG A 208 -28.86 7.42 -1.29
CA ARG A 208 -30.14 7.76 -0.66
C ARG A 208 -30.50 6.81 0.47
N GLU A 209 -30.36 5.50 0.27
CA GLU A 209 -30.62 4.51 1.32
C GLU A 209 -29.70 4.74 2.52
N TYR A 210 -28.40 4.89 2.26
CA TYR A 210 -27.40 5.20 3.29
C TYR A 210 -27.74 6.48 4.06
N ALA A 211 -28.17 7.53 3.36
CA ALA A 211 -28.59 8.77 4.00
C ALA A 211 -29.85 8.59 4.85
N ALA A 212 -30.83 7.83 4.37
CA ALA A 212 -32.03 7.49 5.12
C ALA A 212 -31.72 6.68 6.40
N LEU A 213 -30.83 5.68 6.30
CA LEU A 213 -30.39 4.89 7.46
C LEU A 213 -29.72 5.76 8.52
N SER A 214 -28.92 6.75 8.12
CA SER A 214 -28.23 7.64 9.06
C SER A 214 -29.21 8.40 9.97
N ALA A 215 -30.36 8.80 9.43
CA ALA A 215 -31.41 9.52 10.15
C ALA A 215 -32.43 8.60 10.87
N TYR A 216 -32.50 7.33 10.49
CA TYR A 216 -33.48 6.38 11.01
C TYR A 216 -33.34 6.19 12.53
N GLY A 217 -34.32 6.65 13.31
CA GLY A 217 -34.25 6.66 14.77
C GLY A 217 -33.17 7.60 15.34
N ASN A 218 -32.84 8.71 14.66
CA ASN A 218 -31.90 9.75 15.13
C ASN A 218 -32.55 11.13 15.35
N ALA A 219 -33.88 11.21 15.46
CA ALA A 219 -34.59 12.49 15.51
C ALA A 219 -34.18 13.38 16.70
N ASP A 220 -33.66 12.79 17.78
CA ASP A 220 -33.17 13.47 18.97
C ASP A 220 -31.68 13.87 18.89
N GLY A 221 -31.00 13.56 17.78
CA GLY A 221 -29.56 13.80 17.61
C GLY A 221 -28.69 12.97 18.56
N ALA A 222 -29.13 11.77 18.95
CA ALA A 222 -28.34 10.88 19.79
C ALA A 222 -27.03 10.43 19.13
N ARG A 223 -26.99 10.31 17.80
CA ARG A 223 -25.82 9.90 17.03
C ARG A 223 -25.24 11.07 16.24
N ALA A 224 -23.91 11.09 16.15
CA ALA A 224 -23.16 12.18 15.53
C ALA A 224 -23.30 12.23 14.00
N PHE A 225 -23.35 11.06 13.37
CA PHE A 225 -23.42 10.94 11.93
C PHE A 225 -24.88 10.96 11.49
N ASP A 226 -25.23 11.97 10.72
CA ASP A 226 -26.57 12.15 10.15
C ASP A 226 -26.41 12.94 8.85
N ILE A 227 -26.92 12.39 7.76
CA ILE A 227 -27.02 13.07 6.47
C ILE A 227 -28.43 12.94 5.88
N GLY A 228 -29.44 12.81 6.75
CA GLY A 228 -30.83 12.58 6.35
C GLY A 228 -31.42 13.65 5.43
N ALA A 229 -30.89 14.87 5.44
CA ALA A 229 -31.26 15.91 4.47
C ALA A 229 -31.00 15.50 3.01
N LEU A 230 -30.15 14.48 2.78
CA LEU A 230 -29.78 13.98 1.46
C LEU A 230 -30.54 12.70 1.06
N ALA A 231 -31.44 12.19 1.90
CA ALA A 231 -32.15 10.93 1.66
C ALA A 231 -33.12 10.97 0.47
N ALA A 232 -33.57 12.18 0.08
CA ALA A 232 -34.54 12.40 -0.99
C ALA A 232 -33.96 13.13 -2.22
N LEU A 233 -32.63 13.13 -2.39
CA LEU A 233 -32.00 13.76 -3.56
C LEU A 233 -32.49 13.12 -4.87
N SER A 234 -32.85 13.95 -5.84
CA SER A 234 -33.01 13.48 -7.21
C SER A 234 -31.66 12.98 -7.76
N ASP A 235 -31.71 12.21 -8.85
CA ASP A 235 -30.47 11.77 -9.50
C ASP A 235 -29.68 12.96 -10.05
N ASP A 236 -30.36 14.01 -10.53
CA ASP A 236 -29.75 15.26 -10.99
C ASP A 236 -29.08 16.02 -9.83
N ASP A 237 -29.74 16.13 -8.67
CA ASP A 237 -29.15 16.78 -7.49
C ASP A 237 -27.96 15.97 -6.95
N TYR A 238 -28.02 14.64 -6.98
CA TYR A 238 -26.89 13.79 -6.63
C TYR A 238 -25.73 13.94 -7.62
N ALA A 239 -26.02 14.08 -8.91
CA ALA A 239 -25.01 14.33 -9.94
C ALA A 239 -24.37 15.72 -9.78
N ALA A 240 -25.14 16.72 -9.36
CA ALA A 240 -24.71 18.09 -9.08
C ALA A 240 -24.22 18.31 -7.64
N LEU A 241 -24.09 17.25 -6.82
CA LEU A 241 -23.75 17.37 -5.40
C LEU A 241 -22.40 18.07 -5.22
N GLU A 242 -22.46 19.25 -4.61
CA GLU A 242 -21.29 20.01 -4.17
C GLU A 242 -20.72 19.44 -2.86
N PRO A 243 -19.45 19.70 -2.54
CA PRO A 243 -18.85 19.22 -1.29
C PRO A 243 -19.59 19.72 -0.04
N LEU A 244 -19.97 18.81 0.84
CA LEU A 244 -20.74 19.11 2.05
C LEU A 244 -20.17 18.37 3.26
N ARG A 245 -20.13 19.05 4.40
CA ARG A 245 -19.61 18.47 5.65
C ARG A 245 -20.74 18.01 6.56
N TRP A 246 -20.70 16.74 6.99
CA TRP A 246 -21.69 16.23 7.95
C TRP A 246 -21.38 16.69 9.40
N PRO A 247 -22.42 16.83 10.26
CA PRO A 247 -23.82 16.40 10.09
C PRO A 247 -24.70 17.33 9.23
N LEU A 248 -25.69 16.74 8.55
CA LEU A 248 -26.69 17.35 7.68
C LEU A 248 -28.09 16.74 7.97
N PRO A 249 -28.66 16.93 9.17
CA PRO A 249 -29.97 16.36 9.50
C PRO A 249 -31.09 17.05 8.71
N ALA A 250 -32.19 16.33 8.46
CA ALA A 250 -33.34 16.86 7.74
C ALA A 250 -34.01 18.07 8.44
N SER A 251 -33.82 18.23 9.75
CA SER A 251 -34.28 19.39 10.51
C SER A 251 -33.54 20.70 10.16
N GLY A 252 -32.44 20.62 9.43
CA GLY A 252 -31.57 21.77 9.12
C GLY A 252 -30.66 22.18 10.29
N ALA A 253 -30.74 21.52 11.45
CA ALA A 253 -29.91 21.82 12.61
C ALA A 253 -28.42 21.56 12.30
N ARG A 254 -27.61 22.62 12.23
CA ARG A 254 -26.17 22.52 11.95
C ARG A 254 -25.37 23.22 13.02
N HIS A 255 -24.29 22.58 13.45
CA HIS A 255 -23.26 23.24 14.23
C HIS A 255 -22.18 23.78 13.29
N ALA A 256 -21.84 25.06 13.41
CA ALA A 256 -20.70 25.64 12.68
C ALA A 256 -19.40 24.86 12.97
N ARG A 257 -19.29 24.25 14.16
CA ARG A 257 -18.17 23.41 14.59
C ARG A 257 -18.62 22.33 15.56
N ALA A 258 -18.13 21.11 15.38
CA ALA A 258 -18.40 20.00 16.29
C ALA A 258 -17.98 20.35 17.72
N PHE A 259 -18.83 20.02 18.69
CA PHE A 259 -18.59 20.20 20.14
C PHE A 259 -18.42 21.66 20.62
N ALA A 260 -18.82 22.66 19.81
CA ALA A 260 -18.76 24.07 20.21
C ALA A 260 -19.69 24.38 21.41
N ASP A 261 -20.77 23.61 21.56
CA ASP A 261 -21.72 23.66 22.67
C ASP A 261 -21.28 22.82 23.88
N LYS A 262 -20.11 22.18 23.82
CA LYS A 262 -19.55 21.28 24.84
C LYS A 262 -20.43 20.06 25.15
N ARG A 263 -21.32 19.67 24.24
CA ARG A 263 -22.13 18.45 24.35
C ARG A 263 -21.47 17.33 23.57
N PHE A 264 -21.16 16.23 24.25
CA PHE A 264 -20.46 15.07 23.68
C PHE A 264 -21.42 13.91 23.45
N PHE A 265 -21.04 12.95 22.59
CA PHE A 265 -21.80 11.73 22.33
C PHE A 265 -21.56 10.63 23.39
N THR A 266 -21.34 11.04 24.64
CA THR A 266 -21.28 10.14 25.80
C THR A 266 -22.67 10.07 26.46
N PRO A 267 -22.98 9.01 27.23
CA PRO A 267 -24.24 8.91 27.95
C PRO A 267 -24.57 10.11 28.85
N SER A 268 -23.56 10.74 29.46
CA SER A 268 -23.74 11.93 30.31
C SER A 268 -23.68 13.27 29.56
N ARG A 269 -23.48 13.23 28.23
CA ARG A 269 -23.20 14.38 27.36
C ARG A 269 -21.98 15.23 27.74
N ARG A 270 -21.16 14.77 28.70
CA ARG A 270 -19.90 15.39 29.13
C ARG A 270 -18.70 14.67 28.52
N ALA A 271 -17.60 15.39 28.32
CA ALA A 271 -16.33 14.76 27.97
C ALA A 271 -15.89 13.79 29.08
N ARG A 272 -15.12 12.75 28.69
CA ARG A 272 -14.54 11.78 29.61
C ARG A 272 -13.03 11.82 29.48
N PHE A 273 -12.34 11.96 30.61
CA PHE A 273 -10.91 11.70 30.69
C PHE A 273 -10.71 10.18 30.78
N ILE A 274 -9.89 9.63 29.90
CA ILE A 274 -9.51 8.22 29.94
C ILE A 274 -8.06 8.15 30.37
N ALA A 275 -7.78 7.65 31.57
CA ALA A 275 -6.40 7.47 32.04
C ALA A 275 -5.72 6.38 31.20
N PRO A 276 -4.61 6.67 30.50
CA PRO A 276 -3.84 5.64 29.80
C PRO A 276 -3.32 4.60 30.79
N ALA A 277 -3.57 3.31 30.50
CA ALA A 277 -3.20 2.21 31.38
C ALA A 277 -1.78 1.69 31.11
N ALA A 278 -1.33 1.75 29.85
CA ALA A 278 -0.03 1.27 29.44
C ALA A 278 1.01 2.40 29.41
N THR A 279 2.06 2.27 30.23
CA THR A 279 3.30 2.97 29.97
C THR A 279 4.04 2.21 28.87
N CYS A 280 4.34 2.89 27.75
CA CYS A 280 5.23 2.33 26.75
C CYS A 280 6.64 2.36 27.33
N ALA A 281 6.98 1.39 28.19
CA ALA A 281 8.37 1.20 28.57
C ALA A 281 9.18 1.09 27.27
N PRO A 282 10.33 1.77 27.16
CA PRO A 282 11.23 1.48 26.08
C PRO A 282 11.47 -0.04 26.12
N THR A 283 11.18 -0.80 25.06
CA THR A 283 11.71 -2.15 24.89
C THR A 283 13.19 -2.01 25.21
N ALA A 284 13.62 -2.62 26.32
CA ALA A 284 15.00 -2.51 26.75
C ALA A 284 15.86 -2.89 25.56
N ALA A 285 16.86 -2.07 25.25
CA ALA A 285 17.89 -2.48 24.30
C ALA A 285 18.40 -3.85 24.78
N PRO A 286 18.56 -4.85 23.89
CA PRO A 286 19.27 -6.04 24.28
C PRO A 286 20.63 -5.66 24.86
N ALA A 287 21.21 -6.54 25.68
CA ALA A 287 22.57 -6.33 26.15
C ALA A 287 23.49 -6.03 24.94
N PRO A 288 24.44 -5.07 25.05
CA PRO A 288 25.24 -4.58 23.92
C PRO A 288 25.91 -5.67 23.08
N ASP A 289 26.19 -6.83 23.69
CA ASP A 289 26.95 -7.93 23.11
C ASP A 289 26.07 -9.07 22.57
N ASP A 290 24.75 -9.02 22.74
CA ASP A 290 23.84 -10.05 22.21
C ASP A 290 23.46 -9.75 20.76
N LYS A 291 24.38 -10.06 19.84
CA LYS A 291 24.12 -10.00 18.39
C LYS A 291 23.00 -10.95 17.93
N ARG A 292 22.53 -11.87 18.78
CA ARG A 292 21.37 -12.74 18.50
C ARG A 292 20.05 -12.05 18.82
N ALA A 293 20.06 -10.86 19.44
CA ALA A 293 18.87 -10.21 19.96
C ALA A 293 18.30 -9.06 19.11
N TRP A 294 18.61 -8.99 17.80
CA TRP A 294 18.05 -7.98 16.88
C TRP A 294 18.16 -6.54 17.43
N PRO A 295 19.38 -5.98 17.50
CA PRO A 295 19.68 -4.79 18.32
C PRO A 295 19.05 -3.50 17.81
N TYR A 296 18.68 -3.44 16.54
CA TYR A 296 18.13 -2.25 15.90
C TYR A 296 16.61 -2.16 16.06
N VAL A 297 16.08 -0.93 16.04
CA VAL A 297 14.64 -0.67 15.96
C VAL A 297 14.30 -0.15 14.57
N LEU A 298 13.52 -0.92 13.82
CA LEU A 298 12.98 -0.56 12.52
C LEU A 298 11.66 0.19 12.66
N ASN A 299 11.58 1.32 11.95
CA ASN A 299 10.38 2.10 11.73
C ASN A 299 10.02 2.06 10.24
N THR A 300 8.80 1.63 9.89
CA THR A 300 8.34 1.66 8.50
C THR A 300 7.56 2.92 8.18
N GLY A 301 7.68 3.44 6.96
CA GLY A 301 6.94 4.62 6.54
C GLY A 301 6.72 4.72 5.05
N ARG A 302 6.62 5.95 4.55
CA ARG A 302 6.30 6.25 3.16
C ARG A 302 7.26 7.29 2.60
N VAL A 303 7.44 7.26 1.29
CA VAL A 303 8.09 8.32 0.51
C VAL A 303 7.03 9.13 -0.22
N ARG A 304 7.38 10.36 -0.60
CA ARG A 304 6.46 11.31 -1.24
C ARG A 304 5.85 10.78 -2.54
N ASP A 305 6.68 10.15 -3.39
CA ASP A 305 6.33 9.90 -4.79
C ASP A 305 5.56 8.60 -5.02
N GLN A 306 5.51 7.72 -4.02
CA GLN A 306 4.86 6.42 -4.13
C GLN A 306 3.69 6.30 -3.17
N TRP A 307 2.62 5.67 -3.62
CA TRP A 307 1.41 5.47 -2.82
C TRP A 307 1.22 3.98 -2.52
N HIS A 308 1.37 3.61 -1.24
CA HIS A 308 1.31 2.22 -0.79
C HIS A 308 2.10 1.30 -1.73
N MET A 309 1.50 0.23 -2.23
CA MET A 309 2.21 -0.89 -2.85
C MET A 309 2.45 -0.68 -4.35
N MET A 310 2.49 0.60 -4.75
CA MET A 310 2.83 1.07 -6.10
C MET A 310 1.97 0.51 -7.24
N THR A 311 0.81 -0.08 -6.96
CA THR A 311 -0.10 -0.65 -7.97
C THR A 311 -0.56 0.36 -9.02
N ARG A 312 -0.57 1.66 -8.66
CA ARG A 312 -0.82 2.78 -9.58
C ARG A 312 0.40 3.67 -9.79
N THR A 313 1.04 4.12 -8.72
CA THR A 313 2.14 5.09 -8.81
C THR A 313 3.41 4.50 -9.44
N GLY A 314 3.64 3.18 -9.29
CA GLY A 314 4.74 2.47 -9.94
C GLY A 314 4.60 2.35 -11.47
N LEU A 315 3.41 2.62 -12.02
CA LEU A 315 3.20 2.69 -13.47
C LEU A 315 3.67 4.03 -14.06
N SER A 316 3.91 5.05 -13.23
CA SER A 316 4.35 6.36 -13.67
C SER A 316 5.88 6.44 -13.76
N PRO A 317 6.45 6.69 -14.95
CA PRO A 317 7.87 6.95 -15.09
C PRO A 317 8.33 8.12 -14.22
N ARG A 318 7.53 9.20 -14.17
CA ARG A 318 7.86 10.43 -13.44
C ARG A 318 7.98 10.18 -11.94
N LEU A 319 7.05 9.43 -11.35
CA LEU A 319 7.08 9.11 -9.92
C LEU A 319 8.19 8.12 -9.55
N SER A 320 8.64 7.34 -10.53
CA SER A 320 9.69 6.34 -10.34
C SER A 320 11.10 6.91 -10.48
N GLN A 321 11.29 8.18 -10.84
CA GLN A 321 12.60 8.76 -11.17
C GLN A 321 13.54 8.87 -9.97
N HIS A 322 13.06 9.43 -8.84
CA HIS A 322 13.93 9.78 -7.70
C HIS A 322 14.40 8.56 -6.87
N LEU A 323 13.49 7.62 -6.58
CA LEU A 323 13.76 6.45 -5.74
C LEU A 323 13.26 5.20 -6.46
N ALA A 324 14.20 4.50 -7.10
CA ALA A 324 13.92 3.32 -7.93
C ALA A 324 13.85 2.01 -7.12
N GLU A 325 14.62 1.97 -6.03
CA GLU A 325 14.94 0.78 -5.27
C GLU A 325 14.41 0.91 -3.84
N PRO A 326 14.01 -0.19 -3.21
CA PRO A 326 13.79 -0.21 -1.78
C PRO A 326 15.09 0.12 -1.06
N PHE A 327 15.01 0.91 0.01
CA PHE A 327 16.18 1.37 0.75
C PHE A 327 15.96 1.37 2.26
N VAL A 328 17.08 1.34 3.00
CA VAL A 328 17.14 1.59 4.43
C VAL A 328 17.92 2.85 4.72
N GLU A 329 17.32 3.77 5.46
CA GLU A 329 18.06 4.87 6.08
C GLU A 329 18.76 4.36 7.34
N ILE A 330 20.09 4.50 7.37
CA ILE A 330 20.95 4.03 8.45
C ILE A 330 21.93 5.14 8.85
N HIS A 331 22.16 5.29 10.16
CA HIS A 331 23.11 6.28 10.67
C HIS A 331 24.57 5.89 10.30
N PRO A 332 25.47 6.84 9.99
CA PRO A 332 26.85 6.54 9.61
C PRO A 332 27.63 5.66 10.61
N GLN A 333 27.41 5.84 11.92
CA GLN A 333 28.07 5.01 12.94
C GLN A 333 27.61 3.55 12.89
N ASP A 334 26.32 3.31 12.65
CA ASP A 334 25.77 1.97 12.55
C ASP A 334 26.21 1.29 11.25
N ALA A 335 26.23 2.04 10.14
CA ALA A 335 26.74 1.55 8.87
C ALA A 335 28.22 1.14 8.98
N LEU A 336 29.05 1.97 9.63
CA LEU A 336 30.47 1.65 9.89
C LEU A 336 30.62 0.41 10.75
N LYS A 337 29.84 0.30 11.84
CA LYS A 337 29.86 -0.85 12.75
C LYS A 337 29.55 -2.17 12.04
N GLU A 338 28.62 -2.13 11.09
CA GLU A 338 28.13 -3.32 10.38
C GLU A 338 28.83 -3.53 9.02
N GLY A 339 29.86 -2.73 8.69
CA GLY A 339 30.63 -2.86 7.45
C GLY A 339 29.85 -2.51 6.18
N ILE A 340 28.83 -1.65 6.29
CA ILE A 340 27.94 -1.25 5.19
C ILE A 340 28.49 0.02 4.52
N GLY A 341 28.85 -0.10 3.24
CA GLY A 341 29.29 1.01 2.40
C GLY A 341 28.14 1.78 1.74
N HIS A 342 28.45 2.96 1.19
CA HIS A 342 27.49 3.74 0.40
C HIS A 342 26.95 2.93 -0.79
N ALA A 343 25.64 3.01 -1.01
CA ALA A 343 24.93 2.27 -2.06
C ALA A 343 25.13 0.75 -2.03
N GLY A 344 25.64 0.18 -0.92
CA GLY A 344 25.68 -1.26 -0.70
C GLY A 344 24.27 -1.85 -0.55
N LEU A 345 24.15 -3.17 -0.74
CA LEU A 345 22.95 -3.89 -0.37
C LEU A 345 23.03 -4.33 1.10
N VAL A 346 21.90 -4.29 1.79
CA VAL A 346 21.76 -4.62 3.20
C VAL A 346 20.66 -5.66 3.33
N ALA A 347 20.98 -6.79 3.95
CA ALA A 347 19.98 -7.74 4.42
C ALA A 347 19.52 -7.32 5.82
N ILE A 348 18.21 -7.27 6.01
CA ILE A 348 17.56 -6.91 7.27
C ILE A 348 16.66 -8.08 7.66
N ASP A 349 16.90 -8.65 8.83
CA ASP A 349 16.15 -9.80 9.31
C ASP A 349 15.49 -9.57 10.66
N SER A 350 14.43 -10.33 10.91
CA SER A 350 13.68 -10.45 12.16
C SER A 350 13.35 -11.92 12.41
N PRO A 351 12.75 -12.30 13.54
CA PRO A 351 12.22 -13.66 13.72
C PRO A 351 11.20 -14.11 12.66
N HIS A 352 10.60 -13.18 11.92
CA HIS A 352 9.50 -13.44 10.98
C HIS A 352 9.95 -13.57 9.52
N GLY A 353 11.10 -13.02 9.15
CA GLY A 353 11.54 -12.98 7.77
C GLY A 353 12.80 -12.16 7.54
N GLU A 354 13.16 -12.01 6.27
CA GLU A 354 14.32 -11.27 5.79
C GLU A 354 13.98 -10.47 4.54
N VAL A 355 14.51 -9.25 4.46
CA VAL A 355 14.44 -8.39 3.28
C VAL A 355 15.83 -7.92 2.86
N VAL A 356 16.00 -7.56 1.59
CA VAL A 356 17.23 -7.01 1.03
C VAL A 356 16.94 -5.65 0.39
N VAL A 357 17.64 -4.61 0.83
CA VAL A 357 17.39 -3.22 0.42
C VAL A 357 18.70 -2.46 0.23
N ARG A 358 18.65 -1.33 -0.48
CA ARG A 358 19.78 -0.42 -0.71
C ARG A 358 20.11 0.39 0.55
N ALA A 359 21.39 0.54 0.90
CA ALA A 359 21.82 1.41 1.99
C ALA A 359 21.71 2.89 1.57
N LEU A 360 20.99 3.69 2.38
CA LEU A 360 21.02 5.14 2.36
C LEU A 360 21.63 5.62 3.69
N ILE A 361 22.93 5.89 3.68
CA ILE A 361 23.66 6.34 4.87
C ILE A 361 23.40 7.83 5.09
N THR A 362 22.80 8.19 6.24
CA THR A 362 22.41 9.58 6.53
C THR A 362 22.50 9.90 8.03
N PRO A 363 23.05 11.07 8.42
CA PRO A 363 23.04 11.52 9.81
C PRO A 363 21.65 11.93 10.31
N GLY A 364 20.65 12.03 9.41
CA GLY A 364 19.26 12.30 9.78
C GLY A 364 18.60 11.16 10.54
N GLN A 365 19.17 9.95 10.50
CA GLN A 365 18.69 8.81 11.26
C GLN A 365 19.34 8.76 12.65
N ARG A 366 18.56 8.37 13.68
CA ARG A 366 19.10 8.19 15.03
C ARG A 366 19.95 6.90 15.11
N PRO A 367 21.11 6.89 15.80
CA PRO A 367 21.84 5.66 16.08
C PRO A 367 20.97 4.56 16.70
N GLY A 368 21.11 3.32 16.22
CA GLY A 368 20.31 2.16 16.62
C GLY A 368 18.89 2.13 16.05
N ALA A 369 18.50 3.11 15.23
CA ALA A 369 17.21 3.15 14.55
C ALA A 369 17.39 3.04 13.02
N LEU A 370 16.40 2.42 12.37
CA LEU A 370 16.37 2.22 10.93
C LEU A 370 15.02 2.69 10.38
N PHE A 371 15.03 3.17 9.15
CA PHE A 371 13.81 3.50 8.43
C PHE A 371 13.77 2.81 7.07
N VAL A 372 12.67 2.12 6.78
CA VAL A 372 12.43 1.49 5.48
C VAL A 372 11.01 1.82 5.00
N PRO A 373 10.83 2.36 3.78
CA PRO A 373 9.49 2.58 3.24
C PRO A 373 8.80 1.28 2.85
N MET A 374 7.48 1.20 3.05
CA MET A 374 6.67 0.00 2.79
C MET A 374 6.09 -0.09 1.37
N HIS A 375 6.80 0.41 0.36
CA HIS A 375 6.21 0.56 -0.99
C HIS A 375 6.45 -0.62 -1.94
N TRP A 376 7.54 -1.34 -1.75
CA TRP A 376 7.98 -2.35 -2.70
C TRP A 376 7.39 -3.71 -2.36
N SER A 377 6.49 -4.16 -3.22
CA SER A 377 5.91 -5.50 -3.24
C SER A 377 6.71 -6.44 -4.14
N ASP A 378 6.35 -7.73 -4.20
CA ASP A 378 7.04 -8.67 -5.10
C ASP A 378 6.77 -8.39 -6.59
N GLN A 379 5.96 -7.37 -6.92
CA GLN A 379 5.77 -6.90 -8.28
C GLN A 379 6.85 -5.90 -8.74
N PHE A 380 7.60 -5.35 -7.78
CA PHE A 380 8.55 -4.28 -8.00
C PHE A 380 9.92 -4.54 -7.37
N ALA A 381 10.07 -5.46 -6.42
CA ALA A 381 11.39 -5.90 -5.96
C ALA A 381 11.36 -7.30 -5.35
N SER A 382 12.48 -8.03 -5.41
CA SER A 382 12.63 -9.26 -4.63
C SER A 382 12.96 -8.96 -3.18
N HIS A 383 12.46 -9.81 -2.29
CA HIS A 383 12.77 -9.77 -0.87
C HIS A 383 12.63 -8.35 -0.27
N ALA A 384 11.59 -7.61 -0.64
CA ALA A 384 11.46 -6.19 -0.25
C ALA A 384 10.17 -5.87 0.52
N ARG A 385 9.29 -6.86 0.70
CA ARG A 385 8.04 -6.71 1.47
C ARG A 385 8.35 -6.49 2.94
N ILE A 386 8.52 -5.23 3.33
CA ILE A 386 9.02 -4.87 4.66
C ILE A 386 8.12 -5.34 5.80
N ASP A 387 6.81 -5.42 5.56
CA ASP A 387 5.85 -5.85 6.58
C ASP A 387 5.95 -7.35 6.89
N SER A 388 6.71 -8.14 6.09
CA SER A 388 7.13 -9.51 6.46
C SER A 388 7.99 -9.54 7.73
N LEU A 389 8.71 -8.45 8.04
CA LEU A 389 9.52 -8.36 9.26
C LEU A 389 8.69 -7.97 10.49
N VAL A 390 7.51 -7.38 10.29
CA VAL A 390 6.74 -6.77 11.37
C VAL A 390 6.00 -7.85 12.14
N ALA A 391 6.23 -7.90 13.45
CA ALA A 391 5.50 -8.82 14.32
C ALA A 391 4.01 -8.47 14.37
N ALA A 392 3.17 -9.49 14.42
CA ALA A 392 1.71 -9.37 14.54
C ALA A 392 1.24 -8.98 15.97
N VAL A 393 1.99 -8.12 16.65
CA VAL A 393 1.62 -7.56 17.96
C VAL A 393 0.72 -6.35 17.77
N THR A 394 -0.46 -6.38 18.37
CA THR A 394 -1.49 -5.35 18.19
C THR A 394 -1.85 -4.62 19.48
N ASP A 395 -2.36 -3.39 19.35
CA ASP A 395 -3.06 -2.70 20.43
C ASP A 395 -4.32 -3.48 20.84
N PRO A 396 -4.53 -3.76 22.13
CA PRO A 396 -5.60 -4.65 22.59
C PRO A 396 -7.00 -4.08 22.30
N VAL A 397 -7.15 -2.75 22.25
CA VAL A 397 -8.43 -2.09 22.03
C VAL A 397 -8.74 -1.98 20.53
N SER A 398 -7.84 -1.37 19.76
CA SER A 398 -8.05 -1.06 18.34
C SER A 398 -7.68 -2.21 17.40
N GLY A 399 -6.81 -3.14 17.83
CA GLY A 399 -6.22 -4.17 16.98
C GLY A 399 -5.19 -3.66 15.97
N GLN A 400 -4.71 -2.42 16.12
CA GLN A 400 -3.68 -1.85 15.24
C GLN A 400 -2.30 -2.49 15.48
N PRO A 401 -1.57 -2.93 14.45
CA PRO A 401 -0.23 -3.50 14.60
C PRO A 401 0.85 -2.49 15.02
N ASP A 402 1.88 -2.96 15.73
CA ASP A 402 3.06 -2.17 16.16
C ASP A 402 4.13 -2.01 15.08
N SER A 403 3.73 -1.56 13.88
CA SER A 403 4.60 -1.47 12.69
C SER A 403 5.69 -0.39 12.76
N LYS A 404 5.83 0.32 13.88
CA LYS A 404 6.78 1.44 14.03
C LYS A 404 7.94 1.11 14.96
N ARG A 405 7.98 -0.15 15.43
CA ARG A 405 8.91 -0.59 16.45
C ARG A 405 9.29 -2.06 16.32
N THR A 406 9.73 -2.47 15.14
CA THR A 406 10.17 -3.85 14.91
C THR A 406 11.62 -4.01 15.35
N ARG A 407 11.95 -5.06 16.11
CA ARG A 407 13.34 -5.42 16.40
C ARG A 407 13.94 -6.13 15.20
N VAL A 408 15.08 -5.63 14.71
CA VAL A 408 15.76 -6.21 13.55
C VAL A 408 17.27 -6.26 13.72
N ARG A 409 17.91 -7.04 12.85
CA ARG A 409 19.35 -7.13 12.65
C ARG A 409 19.63 -6.71 11.21
N VAL A 410 20.78 -6.10 10.99
CA VAL A 410 21.25 -5.74 9.65
C VAL A 410 22.61 -6.35 9.39
N ARG A 411 22.89 -6.65 8.12
CA ARG A 411 24.21 -7.07 7.65
C ARG A 411 24.39 -6.65 6.20
N ALA A 412 25.63 -6.44 5.78
CA ALA A 412 25.93 -6.28 4.36
C ALA A 412 25.47 -7.54 3.59
N PHE A 413 24.76 -7.33 2.48
CA PHE A 413 24.39 -8.41 1.57
C PHE A 413 25.54 -8.63 0.57
N ALA A 414 26.17 -9.79 0.65
CA ALA A 414 27.28 -10.14 -0.23
C ALA A 414 26.75 -10.63 -1.58
N ALA A 415 26.92 -9.84 -2.63
CA ALA A 415 26.69 -10.25 -4.02
C ALA A 415 28.01 -10.48 -4.75
N ASP A 416 28.03 -11.48 -5.63
CA ASP A 416 29.20 -11.83 -6.46
C ASP A 416 29.19 -11.03 -7.78
N TRP A 417 28.01 -10.55 -8.18
CA TRP A 417 27.81 -9.67 -9.33
C TRP A 417 26.69 -8.65 -9.08
N TYR A 418 26.75 -7.55 -9.82
CA TYR A 418 25.78 -6.46 -9.83
C TYR A 418 25.39 -6.13 -11.27
N GLY A 419 24.16 -5.70 -11.47
CA GLY A 419 23.59 -5.43 -12.78
C GLY A 419 22.67 -4.21 -12.80
N PHE A 420 22.77 -3.45 -13.89
CA PHE A 420 21.78 -2.45 -14.28
C PHE A 420 21.28 -2.80 -15.69
N VAL A 421 20.00 -3.10 -15.80
CA VAL A 421 19.38 -3.53 -17.05
C VAL A 421 18.21 -2.63 -17.41
N LEU A 422 18.08 -2.30 -18.68
CA LEU A 422 16.97 -1.59 -19.29
C LEU A 422 16.29 -2.51 -20.30
N THR A 423 14.97 -2.57 -20.24
CA THR A 423 14.15 -3.33 -21.19
C THR A 423 12.98 -2.49 -21.65
N ARG A 424 12.62 -2.57 -22.93
CA ARG A 424 11.44 -1.86 -23.46
C ARG A 424 10.13 -2.35 -22.82
N TYR A 425 10.07 -3.62 -22.48
CA TYR A 425 8.88 -4.30 -21.99
C TYR A 425 9.07 -4.76 -20.54
N LYS A 426 7.95 -4.90 -19.79
CA LYS A 426 8.01 -5.34 -18.39
C LYS A 426 8.43 -6.82 -18.40
N PRO A 427 9.55 -7.19 -17.75
CA PRO A 427 9.91 -8.59 -17.66
C PRO A 427 8.89 -9.34 -16.80
N PRO A 428 8.49 -10.58 -17.18
CA PRO A 428 7.74 -11.44 -16.27
C PRO A 428 8.60 -11.77 -15.03
N ARG A 429 7.96 -12.02 -13.88
CA ARG A 429 8.69 -12.35 -12.63
C ARG A 429 9.60 -13.57 -12.80
N THR A 430 9.19 -14.55 -13.60
CA THR A 430 9.95 -15.78 -13.88
C THR A 430 11.25 -15.55 -14.64
N SER A 431 11.43 -14.39 -15.30
CA SER A 431 12.67 -14.05 -15.99
C SER A 431 13.61 -13.17 -15.15
N LEU A 432 13.27 -12.89 -13.89
CA LEU A 432 14.12 -12.13 -12.97
C LEU A 432 15.01 -13.08 -12.16
N PRO A 433 16.21 -12.64 -11.73
CA PRO A 433 17.14 -13.50 -11.01
C PRO A 433 16.63 -13.81 -9.60
N GLU A 434 17.08 -14.91 -9.00
CA GLU A 434 16.67 -15.31 -7.65
C GLU A 434 17.19 -14.35 -6.56
N GLY A 435 18.31 -13.65 -6.82
CA GLY A 435 18.91 -12.72 -5.87
C GLY A 435 18.13 -11.41 -5.68
N TYR A 436 18.86 -10.32 -5.47
CA TYR A 436 18.29 -8.99 -5.41
C TYR A 436 17.87 -8.53 -6.81
N TRP A 437 16.65 -8.02 -6.93
CA TRP A 437 16.26 -7.17 -8.04
C TRP A 437 15.25 -6.11 -7.60
N ALA A 438 15.26 -4.98 -8.29
CA ALA A 438 14.27 -3.92 -8.14
C ALA A 438 13.93 -3.33 -9.51
N LEU A 439 12.63 -3.26 -9.79
CA LEU A 439 12.04 -2.86 -11.06
C LEU A 439 11.38 -1.48 -10.90
N ALA A 440 11.70 -0.56 -11.82
CA ALA A 440 11.07 0.74 -11.87
C ALA A 440 10.71 1.13 -13.31
N ARG A 441 9.59 1.83 -13.47
CA ARG A 441 9.18 2.35 -14.78
C ARG A 441 10.08 3.51 -15.19
N THR A 442 10.50 3.54 -16.45
CA THR A 442 11.18 4.68 -17.08
C THR A 442 10.46 5.14 -18.35
N ARG A 443 10.89 6.26 -18.93
CA ARG A 443 10.42 6.73 -20.23
C ARG A 443 10.85 5.70 -21.29
N GLY A 444 9.89 5.09 -21.98
CA GLY A 444 10.16 4.13 -23.05
C GLY A 444 10.33 2.66 -22.63
N GLY A 445 10.36 2.36 -21.32
CA GLY A 445 10.42 0.97 -20.83
C GLY A 445 10.62 0.84 -19.32
N TRP A 446 11.45 -0.10 -18.90
CA TRP A 446 11.69 -0.47 -17.51
C TRP A 446 13.18 -0.47 -17.21
N ARG A 447 13.52 -0.15 -15.96
CA ARG A 447 14.87 -0.31 -15.42
C ARG A 447 14.85 -1.35 -14.31
N ILE A 448 15.93 -2.11 -14.24
CA ILE A 448 16.13 -3.21 -13.30
C ILE A 448 17.50 -3.01 -12.69
N GLU A 449 17.54 -2.84 -11.37
CA GLU A 449 18.76 -3.02 -10.59
C GLU A 449 18.76 -4.47 -10.13
N ALA A 450 19.87 -5.18 -10.26
CA ALA A 450 19.99 -6.59 -9.88
C ALA A 450 21.33 -6.88 -9.21
N ALA A 451 21.36 -7.87 -8.33
CA ALA A 451 22.60 -8.41 -7.78
C ALA A 451 22.37 -9.85 -7.30
N GLY A 452 23.38 -10.69 -7.34
CA GLY A 452 23.17 -12.10 -7.00
C GLY A 452 24.46 -12.85 -6.68
N LYS A 453 24.28 -14.14 -6.40
CA LYS A 453 25.36 -15.11 -6.29
C LYS A 453 25.68 -15.73 -7.65
N GLY A 454 26.84 -16.35 -7.75
CA GLY A 454 27.30 -17.07 -8.94
C GLY A 454 28.27 -16.25 -9.79
N THR A 455 28.46 -16.72 -11.02
CA THR A 455 29.47 -16.16 -11.93
C THR A 455 28.91 -14.99 -12.75
N LEU A 456 29.81 -14.11 -13.20
CA LEU A 456 29.43 -13.02 -14.10
C LEU A 456 28.92 -13.53 -15.45
N ASP A 457 29.36 -14.73 -15.86
CA ASP A 457 28.92 -15.36 -17.10
C ASP A 457 27.46 -15.85 -17.03
N GLU A 458 27.05 -16.44 -15.90
CA GLU A 458 25.64 -16.78 -15.64
C GLU A 458 24.76 -15.51 -15.63
N ALA A 459 25.23 -14.45 -14.98
CA ALA A 459 24.54 -13.15 -14.98
C ALA A 459 24.45 -12.56 -16.40
N ALA A 460 25.50 -12.69 -17.21
CA ALA A 460 25.50 -12.24 -18.61
C ALA A 460 24.55 -13.05 -19.49
N ALA A 461 24.45 -14.37 -19.28
CA ALA A 461 23.47 -15.21 -19.97
C ALA A 461 22.03 -14.80 -19.63
N TRP A 462 21.73 -14.58 -18.33
CA TRP A 462 20.45 -14.04 -17.89
C TRP A 462 20.13 -12.69 -18.55
N ALA A 463 21.06 -11.73 -18.48
CA ALA A 463 20.84 -10.40 -19.03
C ALA A 463 20.64 -10.42 -20.55
N ARG A 464 21.37 -11.29 -21.28
CA ARG A 464 21.16 -11.55 -22.72
C ARG A 464 19.73 -11.97 -23.01
N LEU A 465 19.24 -13.00 -22.33
CA LEU A 465 17.88 -13.50 -22.51
C LEU A 465 16.85 -12.40 -22.26
N LEU A 466 17.08 -11.56 -21.25
CA LEU A 466 16.14 -10.50 -20.89
C LEU A 466 16.06 -9.37 -21.92
N VAL A 467 17.19 -8.96 -22.48
CA VAL A 467 17.24 -7.83 -23.43
C VAL A 467 17.04 -8.26 -24.88
N GLN A 468 17.27 -9.54 -25.21
CA GLN A 468 17.06 -10.10 -26.55
C GLN A 468 15.70 -10.81 -26.69
N GLY A 469 15.19 -11.41 -25.61
CA GLY A 469 14.06 -12.33 -25.64
C GLY A 469 12.69 -11.69 -25.89
N ASP A 470 11.73 -12.56 -26.23
CA ASP A 470 10.31 -12.26 -26.43
C ASP A 470 9.73 -11.70 -25.13
N SER A 471 9.41 -10.42 -25.13
CA SER A 471 8.89 -9.74 -23.94
C SER A 471 7.47 -9.21 -24.14
N LYS A 472 6.75 -9.82 -25.09
CA LYS A 472 5.29 -9.87 -25.08
C LYS A 472 4.84 -11.32 -24.94
N ALA A 473 3.87 -11.55 -24.09
CA ALA A 473 2.96 -12.69 -24.27
C ALA A 473 2.32 -12.58 -25.67
N GLY A 474 2.90 -13.28 -26.66
CA GLY A 474 2.23 -13.60 -27.93
C GLY A 474 2.73 -12.92 -29.22
N GLU A 475 3.47 -11.81 -29.20
CA GLU A 475 3.90 -11.14 -30.46
C GLU A 475 5.21 -10.35 -30.31
N ALA A 476 6.35 -10.94 -30.70
CA ALA A 476 7.49 -10.34 -31.44
C ALA A 476 8.80 -11.10 -31.16
N GLY A 477 9.51 -11.50 -32.22
CA GLY A 477 10.71 -12.35 -32.20
C GLY A 477 12.02 -11.72 -31.72
N GLU A 478 13.14 -12.41 -31.99
CA GLU A 478 14.51 -12.07 -31.56
C GLU A 478 14.95 -10.67 -32.00
N ALA A 479 15.87 -10.05 -31.23
CA ALA A 479 16.44 -8.75 -31.58
C ALA A 479 17.21 -8.81 -32.91
N ASP A 480 17.02 -7.82 -33.77
CA ASP A 480 17.65 -7.74 -35.10
C ASP A 480 19.18 -7.62 -35.03
N ALA A 481 19.69 -6.95 -33.99
CA ALA A 481 21.12 -6.77 -33.80
C ALA A 481 21.52 -6.70 -32.33
N VAL A 482 22.70 -7.22 -32.01
CA VAL A 482 23.27 -7.24 -30.66
C VAL A 482 24.71 -6.76 -30.71
N GLN A 483 25.05 -5.83 -29.81
CA GLN A 483 26.43 -5.40 -29.58
C GLN A 483 26.81 -5.67 -28.13
N SER A 484 27.98 -6.27 -27.90
CA SER A 484 28.47 -6.55 -26.55
C SER A 484 29.91 -6.13 -26.36
N PHE A 485 30.24 -5.74 -25.13
CA PHE A 485 31.58 -5.42 -24.68
C PHE A 485 31.88 -6.23 -23.42
N ARG A 486 33.06 -6.85 -23.36
CA ARG A 486 33.54 -7.64 -22.22
C ARG A 486 34.95 -7.20 -21.87
N ASP A 487 35.18 -6.99 -20.58
CA ASP A 487 36.50 -6.72 -20.00
C ASP A 487 36.70 -7.69 -18.84
N ASP A 488 37.49 -8.75 -19.08
CA ASP A 488 37.75 -9.79 -18.08
C ASP A 488 38.63 -9.28 -16.93
N GLY A 489 39.54 -8.34 -17.21
CA GLY A 489 40.41 -7.74 -16.19
C GLY A 489 39.63 -6.88 -15.21
N ALA A 490 38.73 -6.04 -15.71
CA ALA A 490 37.82 -5.25 -14.88
C ALA A 490 36.61 -6.05 -14.37
N ARG A 491 36.43 -7.30 -14.84
CA ARG A 491 35.25 -8.14 -14.61
C ARG A 491 33.95 -7.41 -14.90
N GLN A 492 33.85 -6.85 -16.10
CA GLN A 492 32.69 -6.11 -16.58
C GLN A 492 32.15 -6.69 -17.88
N TRP A 493 30.84 -6.62 -18.03
CA TRP A 493 30.16 -7.03 -19.24
C TRP A 493 29.02 -6.07 -19.57
N ARG A 494 28.87 -5.73 -20.84
CA ARG A 494 27.88 -4.77 -21.31
C ARG A 494 27.26 -5.26 -22.60
N LEU A 495 25.98 -5.02 -22.79
CA LEU A 495 25.28 -5.44 -24.01
C LEU A 495 24.14 -4.49 -24.35
N ALA A 496 24.01 -4.19 -25.64
CA ALA A 496 22.89 -3.47 -26.21
C ALA A 496 22.23 -4.32 -27.29
N ALA A 497 20.91 -4.46 -27.23
CA ALA A 497 20.09 -5.16 -28.21
C ALA A 497 19.18 -4.17 -28.93
N PHE A 498 18.97 -4.36 -30.23
CA PHE A 498 18.26 -3.42 -31.11
C PHE A 498 17.20 -4.13 -31.95
N ASP A 499 16.08 -3.44 -32.17
CA ASP A 499 15.10 -3.73 -33.21
C ASP A 499 15.26 -2.63 -34.28
N GLY A 500 15.89 -2.95 -35.40
CA GLY A 500 16.39 -1.99 -36.39
C GLY A 500 17.32 -0.96 -35.76
N ALA A 501 16.98 0.32 -35.87
CA ALA A 501 17.73 1.43 -35.26
C ALA A 501 17.34 1.70 -33.80
N ARG A 502 16.34 1.00 -33.25
CA ARG A 502 15.73 1.32 -31.96
C ARG A 502 16.29 0.42 -30.87
N LEU A 503 16.66 1.00 -29.72
CA LEU A 503 17.13 0.22 -28.57
C LEU A 503 16.00 -0.66 -28.01
N ARG A 504 16.21 -1.97 -27.97
CA ARG A 504 15.31 -2.95 -27.33
C ARG A 504 15.65 -3.09 -25.85
N GLY A 505 16.93 -3.22 -25.53
CA GLY A 505 17.43 -3.34 -24.17
C GLY A 505 18.91 -3.07 -24.05
N LEU A 506 19.34 -2.81 -22.81
CA LEU A 506 20.73 -2.47 -22.47
C LEU A 506 21.06 -3.09 -21.12
N ALA A 507 22.19 -3.75 -21.00
CA ALA A 507 22.64 -4.37 -19.77
C ALA A 507 24.07 -3.94 -19.45
N PHE A 508 24.31 -3.65 -18.18
CA PHE A 508 25.64 -3.45 -17.60
C PHE A 508 25.76 -4.38 -16.41
N LEU A 509 26.80 -5.21 -16.40
CA LEU A 509 27.09 -6.16 -15.33
C LEU A 509 28.54 -6.00 -14.88
N ALA A 510 28.79 -6.20 -13.59
CA ALA A 510 30.14 -6.19 -13.04
C ALA A 510 30.24 -6.99 -11.74
N ALA A 511 31.45 -7.38 -11.34
CA ALA A 511 31.71 -7.98 -10.03
C ALA A 511 31.60 -6.99 -8.85
N GLN A 512 31.43 -5.71 -9.13
CA GLN A 512 31.25 -4.61 -8.18
C GLN A 512 30.05 -3.75 -8.61
N PRO A 513 29.48 -2.89 -7.74
CA PRO A 513 28.37 -2.02 -8.12
C PRO A 513 28.64 -1.26 -9.42
N VAL A 514 27.67 -1.31 -10.35
CA VAL A 514 27.85 -0.83 -11.72
C VAL A 514 28.00 0.68 -11.78
N ALA A 515 29.09 1.15 -12.40
CA ALA A 515 29.35 2.56 -12.70
C ALA A 515 28.66 2.98 -14.01
N VAL A 516 27.40 3.41 -13.91
CA VAL A 516 26.58 3.90 -15.03
C VAL A 516 25.72 5.09 -14.60
N SER A 517 25.61 6.11 -15.45
CA SER A 517 24.60 7.16 -15.26
C SER A 517 23.23 6.60 -15.65
N ARG A 518 22.45 6.22 -14.63
CA ARG A 518 21.16 5.52 -14.77
C ARG A 518 20.14 6.34 -15.54
N GLN A 519 20.04 7.64 -15.23
CA GLN A 519 19.10 8.56 -15.87
C GLN A 519 19.47 8.81 -17.33
N TRP A 520 20.75 9.04 -17.60
CA TRP A 520 21.26 9.18 -18.96
C TRP A 520 21.01 7.93 -19.79
N ALA A 521 21.38 6.75 -19.29
CA ALA A 521 21.18 5.47 -19.96
C ALA A 521 19.70 5.20 -20.25
N ALA A 522 18.83 5.43 -19.27
CA ALA A 522 17.39 5.26 -19.43
C ALA A 522 16.77 6.21 -20.46
N GLY A 523 17.35 7.40 -20.67
CA GLY A 523 16.92 8.35 -21.69
C GLY A 523 17.05 7.83 -23.13
N TRP A 524 17.96 6.89 -23.40
CA TRP A 524 18.14 6.30 -24.72
C TRP A 524 17.00 5.35 -25.11
N LEU A 525 16.39 4.68 -24.14
CA LEU A 525 15.29 3.75 -24.39
C LEU A 525 14.03 4.45 -24.94
N ALA A 526 13.92 5.75 -24.70
CA ALA A 526 12.85 6.61 -25.20
C ALA A 526 13.06 7.15 -26.61
N ARG A 527 14.24 6.93 -27.23
CA ARG A 527 14.52 7.39 -28.59
C ARG A 527 14.00 6.41 -29.64
N ASP A 528 13.58 6.95 -30.78
CA ASP A 528 13.08 6.17 -31.90
C ASP A 528 14.20 5.54 -32.74
N ALA A 529 15.37 6.18 -32.78
CA ALA A 529 16.56 5.69 -33.47
C ALA A 529 17.85 6.04 -32.72
N ILE A 530 18.86 5.17 -32.84
CA ILE A 530 20.22 5.34 -32.33
C ILE A 530 21.18 5.11 -33.49
N ASP A 531 22.07 6.07 -33.75
CA ASP A 531 23.10 5.93 -34.77
C ASP A 531 24.32 5.13 -34.27
N ALA A 532 25.20 4.71 -35.18
CA ALA A 532 26.35 3.89 -34.84
C ALA A 532 27.37 4.60 -33.92
N ALA A 533 27.47 5.94 -33.96
CA ALA A 533 28.37 6.69 -33.09
C ALA A 533 27.83 6.75 -31.66
N ASP A 534 26.52 6.89 -31.52
CA ASP A 534 25.78 6.87 -30.27
C ASP A 534 25.73 5.48 -29.63
N CYS A 535 25.71 4.38 -30.41
CA CYS A 535 25.83 3.02 -29.88
C CYS A 535 27.10 2.81 -29.06
N ARG A 536 28.25 3.32 -29.51
CA ARG A 536 29.50 3.23 -28.76
C ARG A 536 29.45 4.02 -27.46
N ARG A 537 28.82 5.20 -27.47
CA ARG A 537 28.60 6.00 -26.25
C ARG A 537 27.67 5.28 -25.28
N LEU A 538 26.63 4.65 -25.79
CA LEU A 538 25.66 3.88 -24.99
C LEU A 538 26.36 2.79 -24.18
N LEU A 539 27.20 1.98 -24.83
CA LEU A 539 28.00 0.95 -24.16
C LEU A 539 29.06 1.53 -23.21
N ALA A 540 29.48 2.79 -23.38
CA ALA A 540 30.37 3.44 -22.43
C ALA A 540 29.69 3.78 -21.08
N GLY A 541 28.35 3.87 -21.05
CA GLY A 541 27.55 4.01 -19.82
C GLY A 541 27.53 5.40 -19.18
N ARG A 542 28.04 6.43 -19.88
CA ARG A 542 28.06 7.82 -19.40
C ARG A 542 28.04 8.79 -20.57
N ALA A 543 27.58 10.02 -20.31
CA ALA A 543 27.70 11.12 -21.26
C ALA A 543 29.19 11.40 -21.57
N GLY A 544 29.47 12.00 -22.73
CA GLY A 544 30.79 12.55 -23.03
C GLY A 544 31.17 13.63 -22.00
N ARG A 545 32.48 13.85 -21.80
CA ARG A 545 32.99 14.85 -20.83
C ARG A 545 32.47 16.29 -21.08
N ASP A 546 31.91 16.52 -22.26
CA ASP A 546 31.34 17.76 -22.79
C ASP A 546 29.85 17.99 -22.43
N ARG A 547 29.20 17.08 -21.71
CA ARG A 547 27.81 17.25 -21.26
C ARG A 547 27.63 16.99 -19.77
N PRO A 548 26.83 17.81 -19.06
CA PRO A 548 26.53 17.57 -17.64
C PRO A 548 25.79 16.23 -17.48
N ASP A 549 26.03 15.56 -16.34
CA ASP A 549 25.23 14.40 -15.91
C ASP A 549 23.83 14.93 -15.53
N PRO A 550 22.77 14.56 -16.26
CA PRO A 550 21.44 15.15 -16.11
C PRO A 550 20.61 14.58 -14.96
#